data_AF-A0A380WSN6-F1
#
_entry.id   AF-A0A380WSN6-F1
#
_cell.length_a   1.000
_cell.length_b   1.000
_cell.length_c   1.000
_cell.angle_alpha   90.00
_cell.angle_beta   90.00
_cell.angle_gamma   90.00
#
_symmetry.space_group_name_H-M   'P 1'
#
loop_
_entity.id
_entity.type
_entity.pdbx_description
1 polymer ?
#
loop_
_entity_poly.entity_id
_entity_poly.type
_entity_poly.pdbx_seq_one_letter_code
_entity_poly.pdbx_strand_id
1 'polypeptide(L)' 'MKIFESIKNRWEKFLKNLAEENKKSFGNEKLDCCSMNKR' A
#
# COMPACT_ATOMS: atom_id res chain seq x y z
N MET A 1 -18.53 -8.17 16.11
CA MET A 1 -19.52 -7.06 16.06
C MET A 1 -19.36 -6.33 14.74
N LYS A 2 -20.46 -5.99 14.05
CA LYS A 2 -20.47 -5.43 12.68
C LYS A 2 -19.58 -4.19 12.47
N ILE A 3 -19.35 -3.40 13.53
CA ILE A 3 -18.50 -2.20 13.49
C ILE A 3 -17.01 -2.56 13.29
N PHE A 4 -16.50 -3.57 14.00
CA PHE A 4 -15.12 -4.02 13.84
C PHE A 4 -14.85 -4.59 12.45
N GLU A 5 -15.84 -5.30 11.87
CA GLU A 5 -15.75 -5.79 10.49
C GLU A 5 -15.72 -4.64 9.48
N SER A 6 -16.53 -3.60 9.67
CA SER A 6 -16.53 -2.43 8.80
C SER A 6 -15.20 -1.67 8.83
N ILE A 7 -14.62 -1.49 10.03
CA ILE A 7 -13.31 -0.86 10.20
C ILE A 7 -12.22 -1.70 9.53
N LYS A 8 -12.24 -3.02 9.75
CA LYS A 8 -11.31 -3.96 9.12
C LYS A 8 -11.39 -3.87 7.59
N ASN A 9 -12.59 -3.92 7.02
CA ASN A 9 -12.78 -3.86 5.57
C ASN A 9 -12.30 -2.52 4.97
N ARG A 10 -12.52 -1.40 5.68
CA ARG A 10 -11.99 -0.09 5.26
C ARG A 10 -10.47 -0.05 5.30
N TRP A 11 -9.87 -0.61 6.35
CA TRP A 11 -8.42 -0.68 6.50
C TRP A 11 -7.78 -1.55 5.42
N GLU A 12 -8.34 -2.74 5.15
CA GLU A 12 -7.87 -3.62 4.08
C GLU A 12 -7.96 -2.96 2.70
N LYS A 13 -9.06 -2.26 2.43
CA LYS A 13 -9.21 -1.50 1.18
C LYS A 13 -8.17 -0.38 1.05
N PHE A 14 -7.91 0.33 2.14
CA PHE A 14 -6.86 1.37 2.17
C PHE A 14 -5.47 0.77 1.87
N LEU A 15 -5.10 -0.32 2.55
CA LEU A 15 -3.80 -0.98 2.32
C LEU A 15 -3.66 -1.51 0.89
N LYS A 16 -4.74 -2.05 0.31
CA LYS A 16 -4.75 -2.51 -1.08
C LYS A 16 -4.49 -1.35 -2.05
N ASN A 17 -5.20 -0.24 -1.87
CA ASN A 17 -5.00 0.96 -2.71
C ASN A 17 -3.57 1.51 -2.57
N LEU A 18 -3.04 1.57 -1.34
CA LEU A 18 -1.67 2.01 -1.09
C LEU A 18 -0.64 1.12 -1.80
N ALA A 19 -0.82 -0.20 -1.74
CA ALA A 19 0.05 -1.15 -2.43
C ALA A 19 -0.03 -1.01 -3.96
N GLU A 20 -1.22 -0.82 -4.52
CA GLU A 20 -1.43 -0.60 -5.96
C GLU A 20 -0.75 0.69 -6.43
N GLU A 21 -0.87 1.80 -5.70
CA GLU A 21 -0.20 3.05 -6.04
C GLU A 21 1.31 2.94 -5.91
N ASN A 22 1.83 2.31 -4.85
CA ASN A 22 3.27 2.06 -4.71
C ASN A 22 3.81 1.24 -5.89
N LYS A 23 3.06 0.23 -6.35
CA LYS A 23 3.44 -0.59 -7.50
C LYS A 23 3.46 0.22 -8.80
N LYS A 24 2.55 1.18 -8.98
CA LYS A 24 2.54 2.08 -10.15
C LYS A 24 3.75 3.03 -10.13
N SER A 25 4.09 3.58 -8.96
CA SER A 25 5.16 4.56 -8.83
C SER A 25 6.55 3.95 -8.84
N PHE A 26 6.72 2.75 -8.27
CA PHE A 26 8.04 2.18 -7.99
C PHE A 26 8.23 0.75 -8.55
N GLY A 27 7.22 0.21 -9.25
CA GLY A 27 7.26 -1.16 -9.78
C GLY A 27 7.07 -2.23 -8.71
N ASN A 28 7.50 -3.47 -9.02
CA ASN A 28 7.44 -4.59 -8.07
C ASN A 28 8.71 -4.70 -7.20
N GLU A 29 9.61 -3.73 -7.29
CA GLU A 29 10.86 -3.77 -6.53
C GLU A 29 10.61 -3.44 -5.07
N LYS A 30 11.48 -3.97 -4.21
CA LYS A 30 11.45 -3.61 -2.79
C LYS A 30 11.74 -2.12 -2.70
N LEU A 31 10.86 -1.37 -2.06
CA LEU A 31 11.09 0.02 -1.71
C LEU A 31 12.27 0.07 -0.73
N ASP A 32 13.46 0.33 -1.26
CA ASP A 32 14.65 0.62 -0.48
C ASP A 32 15.08 2.06 -0.75
N CYS A 33 15.62 2.72 0.27
CA CYS A 33 15.98 4.13 0.19
C CYS A 33 17.07 4.40 -0.88
N CYS A 34 17.88 3.39 -1.22
CA CYS A 34 18.93 3.52 -2.23
C CYS A 34 18.35 3.46 -3.66
N SER A 35 17.36 2.61 -3.91
CA SER A 35 16.68 2.48 -5.21
C SER A 35 15.70 3.61 -5.47
N MET A 36 15.04 4.12 -4.43
CA MET A 36 14.11 5.25 -4.53
C MET A 36 14.80 6.60 -4.75
N ASN A 37 16.10 6.72 -4.45
CA ASN A 37 16.85 7.97 -4.57
C ASN A 37 17.76 8.02 -5.82
N LYS A 38 17.46 7.23 -6.85
CA LYS A 38 18.15 7.31 -8.14
C LYS A 38 17.74 8.60 -8.87
N ARG A 39 18.44 9.70 -8.56
CA ARG A 39 18.52 10.90 -9.40
C ARG A 39 19.40 10.64 -10.62
#